data_AF-A0A6C0JJK8-F1
#
_entry.id   AF-A0A6C0JJK8-F1
#
_cell.length_a   1.000
_cell.length_b   1.000
_cell.length_c   1.000
_cell.angle_alpha   90.00
_cell.angle_beta   90.00
_cell.angle_gamma   90.00
#
_symmetry.space_group_name_H-M   'P 1'
#
loop_
_entity.id
_entity.type
_entity.pdbx_description
1 polymer ?
#
loop_
_entity_poly.entity_id
_entity_poly.type
_entity_poly.pdbx_seq_one_letter_code
_entity_poly.pdbx_strand_id
1 'polypeptide(L)'
;MDYKLKIQEKITSFLDSSNDKAIEEFYYTLSDIIQDNRETDQYIKVIIDDFFLNYNYYYINTTDLYVEYTDKFKVITENNMIHIVLLYIKNYHTNNELNSVLKKQIKTKIIKKIKLRNIYQNIPESESIQNILDFLHPNFFNNRNCAKYFMITLGDIIMKKTDLFYFIPIHIKPFIKTINKYVSMYFHTINLCNHYKFQYYDHETDKSRVISFNNINLKHVTIPDSFYNNLICISLHYSNRYNNGDAFLEDPCCLSLKQNVLWIKQISKTDIIDSFIKEYIYFKKGSKINEKDMLFIWKDYIKHNNMMSIFQKNSDFKDHISDKIKYYEGNYYDVSSMFLPYVNDFRDFWCKYMFNDDTEYEFEISEILQLFIEAYKDKFVDEQMIHELIQYYYPNNYINNKVDKIGCTLWNKKKEIDVFLKNVTIVGVNDIYHLYCNEFKNKKKVSKNYFLLYYSSL
;
A
#
# COMPACT_ATOMS: atom_id res chain seq x y z
N MET A 1 -44.57 -3.99 -44.31
CA MET A 1 -45.97 -4.44 -44.20
C MET A 1 -45.98 -5.85 -43.67
N ASP A 2 -46.82 -6.07 -42.68
CA ASP A 2 -46.50 -6.82 -41.47
C ASP A 2 -46.59 -8.34 -41.70
N TYR A 3 -45.49 -9.06 -41.45
CA TYR A 3 -45.46 -10.53 -41.49
C TYR A 3 -46.57 -11.12 -40.61
N LYS A 4 -46.93 -10.39 -39.54
CA LYS A 4 -48.01 -10.71 -38.61
C LYS A 4 -49.39 -10.67 -39.24
N LEU A 5 -49.67 -9.68 -40.10
CA LEU A 5 -50.93 -9.56 -40.85
C LEU A 5 -51.11 -10.71 -41.84
N LYS A 6 -50.05 -11.07 -42.58
CA LYS A 6 -50.08 -12.22 -43.50
C LYS A 6 -50.27 -13.56 -42.80
N ILE A 7 -49.71 -13.71 -41.59
CA ILE A 7 -49.92 -14.92 -40.78
C ILE A 7 -51.35 -14.96 -40.27
N GLN A 8 -51.90 -13.83 -39.78
CA GLN A 8 -53.30 -13.74 -39.37
C GLN A 8 -54.24 -14.07 -40.52
N GLU A 9 -54.08 -13.46 -41.69
CA GLU A 9 -54.90 -13.75 -42.88
C GLU A 9 -54.85 -15.23 -43.28
N LYS A 10 -53.67 -15.86 -43.22
CA LYS A 10 -53.53 -17.30 -43.51
C LYS A 10 -54.23 -18.18 -42.47
N ILE A 11 -54.10 -17.85 -41.18
CA ILE A 11 -54.77 -18.59 -40.10
C ILE A 11 -56.28 -18.42 -40.20
N THR A 12 -56.77 -17.20 -40.44
CA THR A 12 -58.20 -16.92 -40.64
C THR A 12 -58.73 -17.67 -41.85
N SER A 13 -58.03 -17.63 -42.99
CA SER A 13 -58.42 -18.40 -44.18
C SER A 13 -58.43 -19.92 -43.95
N PHE A 14 -57.52 -20.45 -43.12
CA PHE A 14 -57.47 -21.86 -42.75
C PHE A 14 -58.63 -22.24 -41.84
N LEU A 15 -58.95 -21.41 -40.84
CA LEU A 15 -60.09 -21.60 -39.95
C LEU A 15 -61.44 -21.54 -40.71
N ASP A 16 -61.54 -20.66 -41.70
CA ASP A 16 -62.77 -20.49 -42.49
C ASP A 16 -62.98 -21.59 -43.56
N SER A 17 -61.90 -22.27 -43.99
CA SER A 17 -61.93 -23.27 -45.08
C SER A 17 -61.78 -24.73 -44.65
N SER A 18 -61.47 -24.98 -43.37
CA SER A 18 -61.26 -26.32 -42.84
C SER A 18 -62.48 -26.87 -42.10
N ASN A 19 -62.59 -28.20 -42.00
CA ASN A 19 -63.64 -28.84 -41.20
C ASN A 19 -63.28 -28.83 -39.70
N ASP A 20 -64.29 -29.02 -38.82
CA ASP A 20 -64.13 -28.99 -37.37
C ASP A 20 -63.00 -29.91 -36.86
N LYS A 21 -62.83 -31.07 -37.50
CA LYS A 21 -61.79 -32.05 -37.14
C LYS A 21 -60.37 -31.53 -37.40
N ALA A 22 -60.14 -30.83 -38.50
CA ALA A 22 -58.84 -30.23 -38.82
C ALA A 22 -58.53 -29.03 -37.90
N ILE A 23 -59.56 -28.31 -37.45
CA ILE A 23 -59.41 -27.22 -36.47
C ILE A 23 -59.02 -27.79 -35.09
N GLU A 24 -59.65 -28.88 -34.65
CA GLU A 24 -59.25 -29.58 -33.41
C GLU A 24 -57.81 -30.11 -33.49
N GLU A 25 -57.43 -30.79 -34.57
CA GLU A 25 -56.06 -31.28 -34.76
C GLU A 25 -55.03 -30.14 -34.71
N PHE A 26 -55.34 -28.99 -35.32
CA PHE A 26 -54.50 -27.79 -35.26
C PHE A 26 -54.41 -27.21 -33.84
N TYR A 27 -55.52 -27.18 -33.08
CA TYR A 27 -55.54 -26.72 -31.69
C TYR A 27 -54.70 -27.61 -30.77
N TYR A 28 -54.82 -28.94 -30.89
CA TYR A 28 -54.00 -29.87 -30.11
C TYR A 28 -52.52 -29.72 -30.47
N THR A 29 -52.18 -29.63 -31.76
CA THR A 29 -50.79 -29.42 -32.20
C THR A 29 -50.19 -28.11 -31.67
N LEU A 30 -50.97 -27.01 -31.67
CA LEU A 30 -50.53 -25.74 -31.09
C LEU A 30 -50.37 -25.82 -29.56
N SER A 31 -51.28 -26.50 -28.88
CA SER A 31 -51.24 -26.69 -27.43
C SER A 31 -50.00 -27.48 -27.02
N ASP A 32 -49.69 -28.56 -27.75
CA ASP A 32 -48.50 -29.38 -27.54
C ASP A 32 -47.22 -28.55 -27.76
N ILE A 33 -47.14 -27.76 -28.84
CA ILE A 33 -45.99 -26.87 -29.10
C ILE A 33 -45.81 -25.83 -27.98
N ILE A 34 -46.90 -25.28 -27.44
CA ILE A 34 -46.84 -24.31 -26.33
C ILE A 34 -46.40 -24.99 -25.03
N GLN A 35 -46.92 -26.20 -24.75
CA GLN A 35 -46.55 -27.03 -23.60
C GLN A 35 -45.05 -27.36 -23.64
N ASP A 36 -44.57 -27.89 -24.77
CA ASP A 36 -43.16 -28.25 -25.00
C ASP A 36 -42.23 -27.04 -24.81
N ASN A 37 -42.60 -25.87 -25.32
CA ASN A 37 -41.81 -24.65 -25.14
C ASN A 37 -41.75 -24.19 -23.68
N ARG A 38 -42.85 -24.32 -22.92
CA ARG A 38 -42.89 -23.96 -21.49
C ARG A 38 -42.04 -24.90 -20.65
N GLU A 39 -42.12 -26.20 -20.91
CA GLU A 39 -41.30 -27.22 -20.23
C GLU A 39 -39.81 -27.01 -20.54
N THR A 40 -39.49 -26.67 -21.79
CA THR A 40 -38.13 -26.32 -22.23
C THR A 40 -37.59 -25.09 -21.50
N ASP A 41 -38.39 -24.02 -21.34
CA ASP A 41 -37.97 -22.81 -20.64
C ASP A 41 -37.81 -23.04 -19.13
N GLN A 42 -38.66 -23.85 -18.51
CA GLN A 42 -38.49 -24.28 -17.11
C GLN A 42 -37.21 -25.08 -16.93
N TYR A 43 -36.94 -26.04 -17.82
CA TYR A 43 -35.73 -26.85 -17.80
C TYR A 43 -34.46 -25.99 -17.94
N ILE A 44 -34.44 -25.04 -18.88
CA ILE A 44 -33.34 -24.08 -19.03
C ILE A 44 -33.15 -23.25 -17.75
N LYS A 45 -34.24 -22.84 -17.11
CA LYS A 45 -34.18 -22.06 -15.87
C LYS A 45 -33.54 -22.85 -14.73
N VAL A 46 -33.90 -24.13 -14.56
CA VAL A 46 -33.30 -25.02 -13.56
C VAL A 46 -31.78 -25.12 -13.72
N ILE A 47 -31.31 -25.33 -14.96
CA ILE A 47 -29.86 -25.40 -15.25
C ILE A 47 -29.16 -24.09 -14.91
N ILE A 48 -29.78 -22.96 -15.28
CA ILE A 48 -29.21 -21.64 -14.99
C ILE A 48 -29.14 -21.40 -13.49
N ASP A 49 -30.20 -21.76 -12.75
CA ASP A 49 -30.24 -21.55 -11.31
C ASP A 49 -29.25 -22.47 -10.58
N ASP A 50 -29.07 -23.71 -11.02
CA ASP A 50 -27.99 -24.60 -10.53
C ASP A 50 -26.59 -24.01 -10.75
N PHE A 51 -26.33 -23.42 -11.92
CA PHE A 51 -25.06 -22.73 -12.17
C PHE A 51 -24.82 -21.60 -11.16
N PHE A 52 -25.83 -20.79 -10.86
CA PHE A 52 -25.68 -19.66 -9.94
C PHE A 52 -25.73 -20.02 -8.46
N LEU A 53 -26.13 -21.26 -8.12
CA LEU A 53 -25.99 -21.81 -6.77
C LEU A 53 -24.54 -22.24 -6.49
N ASN A 54 -23.86 -22.77 -7.51
CA ASN A 54 -22.51 -23.33 -7.36
C ASN A 54 -21.40 -22.34 -7.70
N TYR A 55 -21.68 -21.31 -8.52
CA TYR A 55 -20.67 -20.38 -8.99
C TYR A 55 -21.06 -18.92 -8.77
N ASN A 56 -20.11 -18.14 -8.22
CA ASN A 56 -20.28 -16.71 -8.02
C ASN A 56 -19.39 -15.91 -8.99
N TYR A 57 -20.04 -15.25 -9.95
CA TYR A 57 -19.39 -14.42 -10.96
C TYR A 57 -19.96 -13.01 -10.94
N TYR A 58 -19.07 -12.04 -11.13
CA TYR A 58 -19.38 -10.62 -11.27
C TYR A 58 -18.83 -10.06 -12.58
N TYR A 59 -19.36 -8.91 -12.98
CA TYR A 59 -18.99 -8.22 -14.21
C TYR A 59 -18.49 -6.79 -13.93
N ILE A 60 -17.48 -6.40 -14.68
CA ILE A 60 -16.90 -5.06 -14.67
C ILE A 60 -17.26 -4.37 -15.99
N ASN A 61 -18.26 -3.49 -15.96
CA ASN A 61 -18.80 -2.83 -17.15
C ASN A 61 -17.81 -1.91 -17.87
N THR A 62 -16.81 -1.38 -17.16
CA THR A 62 -15.85 -0.42 -17.73
C THR A 62 -14.82 -1.05 -18.65
N THR A 63 -14.52 -2.33 -18.46
CA THR A 63 -13.44 -3.06 -19.14
C THR A 63 -13.89 -4.36 -19.78
N ASP A 64 -15.19 -4.67 -19.69
CA ASP A 64 -15.78 -5.93 -20.14
C ASP A 64 -15.08 -7.18 -19.57
N LEU A 65 -14.54 -7.04 -18.36
CA LEU A 65 -13.91 -8.11 -17.60
C LEU A 65 -14.91 -8.79 -16.66
N TYR A 66 -14.58 -10.02 -16.29
CA TYR A 66 -15.35 -10.82 -15.35
C TYR A 66 -14.52 -11.14 -14.13
N VAL A 67 -15.18 -11.33 -12.99
CA VAL A 67 -14.53 -11.69 -11.73
C VAL A 67 -15.16 -12.95 -11.18
N GLU A 68 -14.35 -13.97 -11.00
CA GLU A 68 -14.68 -15.21 -10.30
C GLU A 68 -14.46 -15.02 -8.82
N TYR A 69 -15.43 -15.45 -8.01
CA TYR A 69 -15.30 -15.49 -6.56
C TYR A 69 -15.57 -16.89 -6.03
N THR A 70 -14.53 -17.49 -5.46
CA THR A 70 -14.61 -18.69 -4.62
C THR A 70 -14.25 -18.28 -3.20
N ASP A 71 -12.96 -18.35 -2.84
CA ASP A 71 -12.42 -17.82 -1.58
C ASP A 71 -11.63 -16.52 -1.82
N LYS A 72 -11.21 -16.33 -3.08
CA LYS A 72 -10.42 -15.20 -3.57
C LYS A 72 -11.01 -14.71 -4.89
N PHE A 73 -10.89 -13.41 -5.13
CA PHE A 73 -11.32 -12.76 -6.35
C PHE A 73 -10.26 -12.94 -7.44
N LYS A 74 -10.69 -13.49 -8.57
CA LYS A 74 -9.84 -13.71 -9.74
C LYS A 74 -10.47 -13.04 -10.96
N VAL A 75 -9.72 -12.13 -11.58
CA VAL A 75 -10.15 -11.45 -12.80
C VAL A 75 -9.86 -12.34 -14.01
N ILE A 76 -10.86 -12.49 -14.88
CA ILE A 76 -10.83 -13.35 -16.05
C ILE A 76 -11.43 -12.66 -17.28
N THR A 77 -10.96 -13.04 -18.45
CA THR A 77 -11.39 -12.50 -19.74
C THR A 77 -12.68 -13.14 -20.23
N GLU A 78 -13.33 -12.53 -21.22
CA GLU A 78 -14.54 -13.08 -21.84
C GLU A 78 -14.31 -14.48 -22.42
N ASN A 79 -13.15 -14.74 -23.05
CA ASN A 79 -12.82 -16.07 -23.57
C ASN A 79 -12.78 -17.13 -22.48
N ASN A 80 -12.18 -16.81 -21.32
CA ASN A 80 -12.13 -17.72 -20.18
C ASN A 80 -13.54 -17.99 -19.64
N MET A 81 -14.38 -16.96 -19.54
CA MET A 81 -15.77 -17.13 -19.14
C MET A 81 -16.58 -18.01 -20.07
N ILE A 82 -16.46 -17.76 -21.38
CA ILE A 82 -17.14 -18.57 -22.39
C ILE A 82 -16.69 -20.03 -22.26
N HIS A 83 -15.40 -20.28 -22.08
CA HIS A 83 -14.86 -21.62 -21.90
C HIS A 83 -15.41 -22.30 -20.64
N ILE A 84 -15.45 -21.62 -19.49
CA ILE A 84 -16.01 -22.13 -18.23
C ILE A 84 -17.49 -22.51 -18.40
N VAL A 85 -18.30 -21.62 -19.00
CA VAL A 85 -19.72 -21.88 -19.23
C VAL A 85 -19.92 -23.06 -20.18
N LEU A 86 -19.11 -23.19 -21.23
CA LEU A 86 -19.18 -24.33 -22.15
C LEU A 86 -18.78 -25.65 -21.49
N LEU A 87 -17.76 -25.65 -20.61
CA LEU A 87 -17.37 -26.82 -19.83
C LEU A 87 -18.48 -27.25 -18.87
N TYR A 88 -19.11 -26.30 -18.16
CA TYR A 88 -20.26 -26.58 -17.31
C TYR A 88 -21.39 -27.24 -18.11
N ILE A 89 -21.76 -26.66 -19.26
CA ILE A 89 -22.81 -27.21 -20.13
C ILE A 89 -22.44 -28.61 -20.64
N LYS A 90 -21.16 -28.85 -20.97
CA LYS A 90 -20.68 -30.17 -21.40
C LYS A 90 -20.81 -31.22 -20.30
N ASN A 91 -20.41 -30.88 -19.07
CA ASN A 91 -20.51 -31.80 -17.94
C ASN A 91 -21.97 -32.10 -17.58
N TYR A 92 -22.85 -31.09 -17.65
CA TYR A 92 -24.29 -31.27 -17.49
C TYR A 92 -24.87 -32.18 -18.58
N HIS A 93 -24.37 -32.09 -19.82
CA HIS A 93 -24.79 -32.93 -20.94
C HIS A 93 -24.39 -34.40 -20.76
N THR A 94 -23.21 -34.70 -20.22
CA THR A 94 -22.82 -36.09 -19.99
C THR A 94 -23.85 -36.83 -19.11
N ASN A 95 -24.61 -36.08 -18.32
CA ASN A 95 -25.67 -36.61 -17.47
C ASN A 95 -27.08 -36.50 -18.09
N ASN A 96 -27.30 -35.62 -19.09
CA ASN A 96 -28.62 -35.31 -19.70
C ASN A 96 -28.50 -34.95 -21.19
N GLU A 97 -29.32 -35.51 -22.10
CA GLU A 97 -29.26 -35.19 -23.54
C GLU A 97 -29.62 -33.72 -23.86
N LEU A 98 -28.63 -32.88 -24.18
CA LEU A 98 -28.83 -31.47 -24.54
C LEU A 98 -28.52 -31.23 -26.03
N ASN A 99 -29.52 -30.81 -26.82
CA ASN A 99 -29.32 -30.41 -28.21
C ASN A 99 -28.48 -29.10 -28.34
N SER A 100 -27.77 -28.96 -29.46
CA SER A 100 -26.95 -27.80 -29.84
C SER A 100 -27.64 -26.43 -29.70
N VAL A 101 -28.93 -26.33 -30.03
CA VAL A 101 -29.70 -25.08 -29.94
C VAL A 101 -29.88 -24.65 -28.48
N LEU A 102 -30.23 -25.61 -27.61
CA LEU A 102 -30.39 -25.38 -26.16
C LEU A 102 -29.06 -24.95 -25.53
N LYS A 103 -27.94 -25.55 -25.92
CA LYS A 103 -26.59 -25.14 -25.45
C LYS A 103 -26.32 -23.66 -25.72
N LYS A 104 -26.63 -23.20 -26.95
CA LYS A 104 -26.43 -21.79 -27.33
C LYS A 104 -27.34 -20.86 -26.54
N GLN A 105 -28.60 -21.25 -26.32
CA GLN A 105 -29.56 -20.48 -25.52
C GLN A 105 -29.14 -20.39 -24.05
N ILE A 106 -28.77 -21.51 -23.41
CA ILE A 106 -28.29 -21.57 -22.02
C ILE A 106 -27.05 -20.69 -21.86
N LYS A 107 -26.03 -20.86 -22.71
CA LYS A 107 -24.82 -20.02 -22.70
C LYS A 107 -25.16 -18.53 -22.76
N THR A 108 -26.03 -18.14 -23.68
CA THR A 108 -26.40 -16.74 -23.89
C THR A 108 -27.15 -16.18 -22.68
N LYS A 109 -28.08 -16.95 -22.10
CA LYS A 109 -28.83 -16.55 -20.90
C LYS A 109 -27.92 -16.45 -19.67
N ILE A 110 -26.98 -17.38 -19.46
CA ILE A 110 -25.98 -17.34 -18.37
C ILE A 110 -25.12 -16.07 -18.49
N ILE A 111 -24.47 -15.85 -19.64
CA ILE A 111 -23.60 -14.68 -19.83
C ILE A 111 -24.37 -13.38 -19.62
N LYS A 112 -25.60 -13.27 -20.15
CA LYS A 112 -26.47 -12.10 -19.91
C LYS A 112 -26.74 -11.89 -18.41
N LYS A 113 -27.06 -12.96 -17.67
CA LYS A 113 -27.33 -12.88 -16.22
C LYS A 113 -26.06 -12.51 -15.42
N ILE A 114 -24.88 -12.96 -15.85
CA ILE A 114 -23.60 -12.52 -15.25
C ILE A 114 -23.34 -11.03 -15.51
N LYS A 115 -23.56 -10.55 -16.73
CA LYS A 115 -23.37 -9.11 -17.07
C LYS A 115 -24.28 -8.17 -16.28
N LEU A 116 -25.39 -8.68 -15.72
CA LEU A 116 -26.27 -7.92 -14.81
C LEU A 116 -25.72 -7.82 -13.38
N ARG A 117 -24.82 -8.73 -12.97
CA ARG A 117 -24.22 -8.76 -11.62
C ARG A 117 -22.97 -7.86 -11.58
N ASN A 118 -23.16 -6.60 -11.24
CA ASN A 118 -22.05 -5.65 -11.18
C ASN A 118 -21.11 -5.94 -9.98
N ILE A 119 -19.79 -5.85 -10.19
CA ILE A 119 -18.78 -5.99 -9.13
C ILE A 119 -18.97 -5.03 -7.95
N TYR A 120 -19.55 -3.85 -8.16
CA TYR A 120 -19.83 -2.88 -7.09
C TYR A 120 -20.78 -3.45 -6.03
N GLN A 121 -21.59 -4.46 -6.35
CA GLN A 121 -22.56 -5.07 -5.43
C GLN A 121 -22.07 -6.42 -4.87
N ASN A 122 -20.75 -6.67 -4.88
CA ASN A 122 -20.21 -7.92 -4.37
C ASN A 122 -20.38 -8.06 -2.84
N ILE A 123 -20.51 -9.30 -2.39
CA ILE A 123 -20.63 -9.67 -0.98
C ILE A 123 -19.59 -10.76 -0.73
N PRO A 124 -18.39 -10.39 -0.22
CA PRO A 124 -17.38 -11.34 0.14
C PRO A 124 -17.74 -12.04 1.46
N GLU A 125 -17.27 -13.28 1.59
CA GLU A 125 -17.32 -14.06 2.81
C GLU A 125 -16.44 -13.45 3.91
N SER A 126 -16.83 -13.75 5.16
CA SER A 126 -16.13 -13.26 6.35
C SER A 126 -14.66 -13.64 6.35
N GLU A 127 -14.32 -14.86 5.89
CA GLU A 127 -12.93 -15.33 5.84
C GLU A 127 -12.08 -14.51 4.87
N SER A 128 -12.57 -14.20 3.66
CA SER A 128 -11.87 -13.33 2.71
C SER A 128 -11.62 -11.94 3.29
N ILE A 129 -12.59 -11.40 4.03
CA ILE A 129 -12.47 -10.11 4.72
C ILE A 129 -11.41 -10.17 5.82
N GLN A 130 -11.43 -11.20 6.67
CA GLN A 130 -10.45 -11.37 7.74
C GLN A 130 -9.04 -11.54 7.17
N ASN A 131 -8.85 -12.34 6.12
CA ASN A 131 -7.56 -12.54 5.47
C ASN A 131 -6.91 -11.23 5.00
N ILE A 132 -7.69 -10.29 4.46
CA ILE A 132 -7.17 -8.96 4.09
C ILE A 132 -6.92 -8.10 5.33
N LEU A 133 -7.83 -8.12 6.30
CA LEU A 133 -7.65 -7.35 7.54
C LEU A 133 -6.41 -7.78 8.33
N ASP A 134 -6.16 -9.07 8.45
CA ASP A 134 -5.04 -9.64 9.20
C ASP A 134 -3.71 -9.45 8.44
N PHE A 135 -3.75 -9.27 7.12
CA PHE A 135 -2.58 -8.81 6.38
C PHE A 135 -2.34 -7.31 6.57
N LEU A 136 -3.39 -6.47 6.55
CA LEU A 136 -3.25 -5.02 6.72
C LEU A 136 -2.88 -4.62 8.15
N HIS A 137 -3.40 -5.33 9.16
CA HIS A 137 -3.08 -5.14 10.56
C HIS A 137 -2.47 -6.44 11.11
N PRO A 138 -1.23 -6.42 11.67
CA PRO A 138 -0.50 -5.23 12.12
C PRO A 138 0.50 -4.65 11.12
N ASN A 139 0.60 -5.18 9.89
CA ASN A 139 1.69 -4.80 8.99
C ASN A 139 1.65 -3.31 8.61
N PHE A 140 0.54 -2.84 8.02
CA PHE A 140 0.35 -1.46 7.56
C PHE A 140 -0.25 -0.55 8.62
N PHE A 141 -1.04 -1.09 9.54
CA PHE A 141 -1.78 -0.31 10.52
C PHE A 141 -1.68 -0.91 11.91
N ASN A 142 -1.53 -0.07 12.93
CA ASN A 142 -1.56 -0.48 14.34
C ASN A 142 -2.96 -0.80 14.87
N ASN A 143 -4.02 -0.40 14.17
CA ASN A 143 -5.41 -0.60 14.59
C ASN A 143 -6.25 -1.18 13.45
N ARG A 144 -7.05 -2.22 13.75
CA ARG A 144 -8.01 -2.82 12.80
C ARG A 144 -9.02 -1.81 12.24
N ASN A 145 -9.47 -0.83 13.04
CA ASN A 145 -10.39 0.21 12.56
C ASN A 145 -9.72 1.14 11.54
N CYS A 146 -8.40 1.40 11.67
CA CYS A 146 -7.66 2.17 10.67
C CYS A 146 -7.52 1.39 9.35
N ALA A 147 -7.30 0.07 9.42
CA ALA A 147 -7.29 -0.78 8.23
C ALA A 147 -8.66 -0.82 7.53
N LYS A 148 -9.75 -0.93 8.30
CA LYS A 148 -11.12 -0.80 7.77
C LYS A 148 -11.35 0.56 7.11
N TYR A 149 -10.97 1.65 7.79
CA TYR A 149 -11.10 3.00 7.26
C TYR A 149 -10.37 3.16 5.93
N PHE A 150 -9.13 2.68 5.82
CA PHE A 150 -8.39 2.71 4.55
C PHE A 150 -9.09 1.94 3.42
N MET A 151 -9.67 0.76 3.70
CA MET A 151 -10.44 0.02 2.71
C MET A 151 -11.74 0.75 2.32
N ILE A 152 -12.41 1.39 3.27
CA ILE A 152 -13.60 2.21 2.99
C ILE A 152 -13.22 3.39 2.10
N THR A 153 -12.16 4.14 2.42
CA THR A 153 -11.71 5.29 1.62
C THR A 153 -11.26 4.85 0.23
N LEU A 154 -10.58 3.70 0.10
CA LEU A 154 -10.24 3.12 -1.20
C LEU A 154 -11.50 2.80 -2.02
N GLY A 155 -12.51 2.18 -1.40
CA GLY A 155 -13.80 1.91 -2.03
C GLY A 155 -14.54 3.18 -2.45
N ASP A 156 -14.57 4.19 -1.59
CA ASP A 156 -15.21 5.47 -1.86
C ASP A 156 -14.60 6.18 -3.06
N ILE A 157 -13.26 6.15 -3.19
CA ILE A 157 -12.55 6.70 -4.35
C ILE A 157 -12.93 5.92 -5.61
N ILE A 158 -12.93 4.58 -5.56
CA ILE A 158 -13.24 3.75 -6.73
C ILE A 158 -14.69 3.95 -7.17
N MET A 159 -15.61 4.13 -6.22
CA MET A 159 -17.02 4.38 -6.48
C MET A 159 -17.35 5.85 -6.74
N LYS A 160 -16.35 6.74 -6.74
CA LYS A 160 -16.50 8.20 -6.92
C LYS A 160 -17.49 8.84 -5.93
N LYS A 161 -17.49 8.38 -4.68
CA LYS A 161 -18.33 8.89 -3.58
C LYS A 161 -17.68 10.03 -2.78
N THR A 162 -16.42 10.36 -3.07
CA THR A 162 -15.62 11.28 -2.26
C THR A 162 -14.74 12.19 -3.11
N ASP A 163 -14.67 13.45 -2.67
CA ASP A 163 -13.75 14.48 -3.17
C ASP A 163 -12.71 14.89 -2.10
N LEU A 164 -12.53 14.04 -1.08
CA LEU A 164 -11.61 14.28 0.03
C LEU A 164 -10.15 13.96 -0.36
N PHE A 165 -9.22 14.65 0.31
CA PHE A 165 -7.79 14.41 0.23
C PHE A 165 -7.32 13.61 1.44
N TYR A 166 -6.71 12.46 1.18
CA TYR A 166 -6.18 11.56 2.19
C TYR A 166 -4.65 11.65 2.21
N PHE A 167 -4.13 12.25 3.26
CA PHE A 167 -2.71 12.43 3.48
C PHE A 167 -2.09 11.17 4.10
N ILE A 168 -1.12 10.61 3.40
CA ILE A 168 -0.46 9.36 3.75
C ILE A 168 1.07 9.51 3.69
N PRO A 169 1.83 8.74 4.47
CA PRO A 169 3.29 8.83 4.45
C PRO A 169 3.90 8.50 3.08
N ILE A 170 4.96 9.22 2.71
CA ILE A 170 5.63 9.10 1.40
C ILE A 170 6.17 7.70 1.13
N HIS A 171 6.59 6.96 2.16
CA HIS A 171 7.11 5.60 2.01
C HIS A 171 6.07 4.60 1.51
N ILE A 172 4.77 4.90 1.65
CA ILE A 172 3.65 4.07 1.18
C ILE A 172 3.31 4.32 -0.30
N LYS A 173 3.89 5.34 -0.92
CA LYS A 173 3.68 5.66 -2.35
C LYS A 173 3.84 4.49 -3.32
N PRO A 174 4.84 3.60 -3.18
CA PRO A 174 4.96 2.42 -4.05
C PRO A 174 3.75 1.49 -3.94
N PHE A 175 3.24 1.25 -2.73
CA PHE A 175 2.07 0.40 -2.50
C PHE A 175 0.81 0.98 -3.16
N ILE A 176 0.54 2.28 -2.96
CA ILE A 176 -0.60 2.95 -3.61
C ILE A 176 -0.48 2.94 -5.14
N LYS A 177 0.72 3.13 -5.68
CA LYS A 177 0.94 3.02 -7.14
C LYS A 177 0.61 1.63 -7.66
N THR A 178 0.97 0.57 -6.94
CA THR A 178 0.62 -0.80 -7.32
C THR A 178 -0.88 -1.03 -7.26
N ILE A 179 -1.57 -0.59 -6.20
CA ILE A 179 -3.05 -0.65 -6.15
C ILE A 179 -3.64 0.13 -7.33
N ASN A 180 -3.13 1.33 -7.62
CA ASN A 180 -3.61 2.18 -8.70
C ASN A 180 -3.45 1.51 -10.07
N LYS A 181 -2.40 0.71 -10.28
CA LYS A 181 -2.24 -0.10 -11.50
C LYS A 181 -3.42 -1.07 -11.67
N TYR A 182 -3.75 -1.86 -10.65
CA TYR A 182 -4.89 -2.79 -10.72
C TYR A 182 -6.23 -2.06 -10.86
N VAL A 183 -6.45 -0.98 -10.12
CA VAL A 183 -7.65 -0.13 -10.25
C VAL A 183 -7.78 0.43 -11.67
N SER A 184 -6.68 0.93 -12.25
CA SER A 184 -6.67 1.44 -13.62
C SER A 184 -6.96 0.32 -14.63
N MET A 185 -6.39 -0.87 -14.44
CA MET A 185 -6.65 -2.04 -15.28
C MET A 185 -8.12 -2.48 -15.26
N TYR A 186 -8.84 -2.27 -14.16
CA TYR A 186 -10.24 -2.70 -14.01
C TYR A 186 -11.24 -1.60 -14.38
N PHE A 187 -10.94 -0.34 -14.07
CA PHE A 187 -11.92 0.74 -14.13
C PHE A 187 -11.54 1.92 -15.04
N HIS A 188 -10.33 1.92 -15.63
CA HIS A 188 -9.72 2.90 -16.55
C HIS A 188 -9.67 4.38 -16.09
N THR A 189 -10.73 4.91 -15.48
CA THR A 189 -10.96 6.34 -15.24
C THR A 189 -10.56 6.82 -13.85
N ILE A 190 -10.12 5.91 -12.98
CA ILE A 190 -9.88 6.20 -11.57
C ILE A 190 -8.38 6.28 -11.31
N ASN A 191 -7.95 7.43 -10.79
CA ASN A 191 -6.57 7.63 -10.36
C ASN A 191 -6.54 7.92 -8.86
N LEU A 192 -6.07 6.95 -8.09
CA LEU A 192 -5.95 7.03 -6.64
C LEU A 192 -5.03 8.17 -6.17
N CYS A 193 -4.05 8.60 -7.00
CA CYS A 193 -3.13 9.68 -6.64
C CYS A 193 -3.79 11.08 -6.66
N ASN A 194 -5.02 11.18 -7.19
CA ASN A 194 -5.80 12.40 -7.11
C ASN A 194 -6.33 12.64 -5.69
N HIS A 195 -6.56 11.57 -4.92
CA HIS A 195 -7.13 11.60 -3.58
C HIS A 195 -6.07 11.30 -2.51
N TYR A 196 -5.22 10.29 -2.71
CA TYR A 196 -4.10 9.99 -1.82
C TYR A 196 -2.91 10.92 -2.10
N LYS A 197 -2.59 11.77 -1.14
CA LYS A 197 -1.51 12.77 -1.20
C LYS A 197 -0.39 12.42 -0.22
N PHE A 198 0.85 12.68 -0.64
CA PHE A 198 2.06 12.34 0.13
C PHE A 198 2.73 13.54 0.78
N GLN A 199 2.26 14.74 0.47
CA GLN A 199 2.71 16.01 0.99
C GLN A 199 1.48 16.91 1.13
N TYR A 200 1.46 17.72 2.18
CA TYR A 200 0.43 18.71 2.40
C TYR A 200 0.74 19.97 1.57
N TYR A 201 -0.24 20.49 0.82
CA TYR A 201 -0.13 21.68 -0.04
C TYR A 201 -1.31 22.63 0.18
N ASP A 202 -1.47 23.15 1.41
CA ASP A 202 -2.54 24.10 1.82
C ASP A 202 -3.92 23.73 1.26
N HIS A 203 -4.21 22.43 1.29
CA HIS A 203 -5.54 21.94 0.93
C HIS A 203 -6.56 22.43 1.94
N GLU A 204 -7.80 22.64 1.49
CA GLU A 204 -8.92 22.94 2.38
C GLU A 204 -8.92 21.95 3.56
N THR A 205 -8.79 22.48 4.77
CA THR A 205 -8.68 21.69 6.01
C THR A 205 -9.90 20.80 6.19
N ASP A 206 -11.08 21.29 5.78
CA ASP A 206 -12.33 20.53 5.80
C ASP A 206 -12.33 19.29 4.89
N LYS A 207 -11.62 19.34 3.76
CA LYS A 207 -11.47 18.23 2.82
C LYS A 207 -10.26 17.33 3.13
N SER A 208 -9.48 17.67 4.14
CA SER A 208 -8.23 16.99 4.48
C SER A 208 -8.45 15.92 5.53
N ARG A 209 -7.91 14.72 5.30
CA ARG A 209 -7.93 13.58 6.22
C ARG A 209 -6.53 12.99 6.32
N VAL A 210 -6.11 12.52 7.48
CA VAL A 210 -4.81 11.85 7.65
C VAL A 210 -5.02 10.37 7.89
N ILE A 211 -4.23 9.53 7.23
CA ILE A 211 -4.20 8.10 7.50
C ILE A 211 -2.78 7.73 7.89
N SER A 212 -2.62 7.35 9.16
CA SER A 212 -1.33 6.89 9.69
C SER A 212 -1.02 5.49 9.20
N PHE A 213 0.22 5.27 8.78
CA PHE A 213 0.74 3.97 8.37
C PHE A 213 1.98 3.62 9.19
N ASN A 214 2.17 2.33 9.41
CA ASN A 214 3.38 1.80 10.03
C ASN A 214 4.58 1.94 9.08
N ASN A 215 5.78 1.96 9.66
CA ASN A 215 7.02 1.94 8.89
C ASN A 215 7.29 0.51 8.40
N ILE A 216 6.89 0.23 7.15
CA ILE A 216 7.19 -1.03 6.47
C ILE A 216 8.29 -0.81 5.44
N ASN A 217 9.27 -1.71 5.41
CA ASN A 217 10.22 -1.79 4.31
C ASN A 217 9.60 -2.52 3.10
N LEU A 218 8.84 -1.79 2.28
CA LEU A 218 8.17 -2.33 1.09
C LEU A 218 9.14 -2.88 0.02
N LYS A 219 10.45 -2.61 0.10
CA LYS A 219 11.44 -3.11 -0.88
C LYS A 219 11.62 -4.62 -0.83
N HIS A 220 11.39 -5.24 0.33
CA HIS A 220 11.60 -6.67 0.54
C HIS A 220 10.29 -7.45 0.72
N VAL A 221 9.14 -6.80 0.54
CA VAL A 221 7.83 -7.42 0.71
C VAL A 221 7.22 -7.71 -0.66
N THR A 222 7.08 -8.99 -0.99
CA THR A 222 6.37 -9.43 -2.19
C THR A 222 4.91 -9.70 -1.85
N ILE A 223 4.00 -8.91 -2.42
CA ILE A 223 2.56 -9.05 -2.23
C ILE A 223 1.98 -9.73 -3.48
N PRO A 224 1.26 -10.86 -3.36
CA PRO A 224 0.74 -11.58 -4.52
C PRO A 224 -0.39 -10.80 -5.21
N ASP A 225 -0.53 -10.95 -6.52
CA ASP A 225 -1.58 -10.30 -7.32
C ASP A 225 -3.00 -10.53 -6.78
N SER A 226 -3.27 -11.73 -6.27
CA SER A 226 -4.57 -12.09 -5.68
C SER A 226 -4.94 -11.24 -4.46
N PHE A 227 -3.95 -10.73 -3.71
CA PHE A 227 -4.18 -9.81 -2.60
C PHE A 227 -4.81 -8.51 -3.10
N TYR A 228 -4.32 -7.94 -4.20
CA TYR A 228 -4.83 -6.67 -4.72
C TYR A 228 -6.26 -6.80 -5.24
N ASN A 229 -6.59 -7.92 -5.89
CA ASN A 229 -7.97 -8.19 -6.33
C ASN A 229 -8.93 -8.26 -5.15
N ASN A 230 -8.54 -9.02 -4.12
CA ASN A 230 -9.31 -9.15 -2.88
C ASN A 230 -9.47 -7.80 -2.19
N LEU A 231 -8.37 -7.06 -2.03
CA LEU A 231 -8.38 -5.73 -1.40
C LEU A 231 -9.36 -4.79 -2.12
N ILE A 232 -9.33 -4.74 -3.45
CA ILE A 232 -10.23 -3.90 -4.25
C ILE A 232 -11.69 -4.32 -4.05
N CYS A 233 -12.01 -5.60 -4.20
CA CYS A 233 -13.40 -6.08 -4.10
C CYS A 233 -13.98 -5.89 -2.69
N ILE A 234 -13.18 -6.18 -1.66
CA ILE A 234 -13.56 -5.96 -0.25
C ILE A 234 -13.71 -4.47 0.05
N SER A 235 -12.87 -3.60 -0.53
CA SER A 235 -13.01 -2.15 -0.39
C SER A 235 -14.32 -1.64 -0.97
N LEU A 236 -14.75 -2.15 -2.14
CA LEU A 236 -16.07 -1.85 -2.72
C LEU A 236 -17.20 -2.28 -1.79
N HIS A 237 -17.12 -3.49 -1.24
CA HIS A 237 -18.09 -3.99 -0.27
C HIS A 237 -18.16 -3.08 0.97
N TYR A 238 -17.02 -2.70 1.54
CA TYR A 238 -16.98 -1.87 2.73
C TYR A 238 -17.49 -0.44 2.51
N SER A 239 -17.16 0.18 1.38
CA SER A 239 -17.74 1.47 1.00
C SER A 239 -19.27 1.42 0.92
N ASN A 240 -19.86 0.34 0.41
CA ASN A 240 -21.31 0.19 0.39
C ASN A 240 -21.90 -0.11 1.76
N ARG A 241 -21.25 -0.97 2.54
CA ARG A 241 -21.71 -1.36 3.88
C ARG A 241 -21.79 -0.17 4.84
N TYR A 242 -20.78 0.71 4.81
CA TYR A 242 -20.71 1.87 5.71
C TYR A 242 -21.11 3.20 5.05
N ASN A 243 -21.60 3.14 3.80
CA ASN A 243 -21.92 4.28 2.93
C ASN A 243 -20.70 5.12 2.50
N ASN A 244 -19.88 5.61 3.44
CA ASN A 244 -18.63 6.31 3.21
C ASN A 244 -17.71 6.34 4.46
N GLY A 245 -16.49 6.82 4.30
CA GLY A 245 -15.48 6.91 5.36
C GLY A 245 -15.87 7.81 6.52
N ASP A 246 -16.42 8.99 6.28
CA ASP A 246 -16.82 9.91 7.36
C ASP A 246 -17.98 9.33 8.19
N ALA A 247 -18.94 8.65 7.56
CA ALA A 247 -20.01 7.94 8.25
C ALA A 247 -19.48 6.80 9.15
N PHE A 248 -18.41 6.11 8.74
CA PHE A 248 -17.73 5.11 9.57
C PHE A 248 -17.04 5.72 10.81
N LEU A 249 -16.56 6.97 10.72
CA LEU A 249 -15.93 7.66 11.86
C LEU A 249 -16.92 8.08 12.94
N GLU A 250 -18.21 8.18 12.62
CA GLU A 250 -19.26 8.49 13.61
C GLU A 250 -19.61 7.30 14.52
N ASP A 251 -19.08 6.10 14.24
CA ASP A 251 -19.21 4.96 15.14
C ASP A 251 -18.51 5.24 16.48
N PRO A 252 -19.17 5.04 17.64
CA PRO A 252 -18.56 5.19 18.96
C PRO A 252 -17.26 4.39 19.15
N CYS A 253 -17.09 3.27 18.45
CA CYS A 253 -15.89 2.43 18.50
C CYS A 253 -14.69 3.06 17.76
N CYS A 254 -14.91 4.16 17.04
CA CYS A 254 -13.92 4.84 16.21
C CYS A 254 -13.47 6.20 16.77
N LEU A 255 -13.80 6.56 18.01
CA LEU A 255 -13.48 7.88 18.59
C LEU A 255 -11.98 8.25 18.51
N SER A 256 -11.09 7.32 18.88
CA SER A 256 -9.64 7.55 18.80
C SER A 256 -9.15 7.67 17.35
N LEU A 257 -9.72 6.88 16.44
CA LEU A 257 -9.44 6.96 15.01
C LEU A 257 -9.91 8.30 14.43
N LYS A 258 -11.11 8.77 14.82
CA LYS A 258 -11.68 10.04 14.37
C LYS A 258 -10.78 11.21 14.72
N GLN A 259 -10.23 11.24 15.94
CA GLN A 259 -9.23 12.25 16.34
C GLN A 259 -7.96 12.18 15.47
N ASN A 260 -7.41 10.97 15.28
CA ASN A 260 -6.21 10.76 14.47
C ASN A 260 -6.39 11.03 12.97
N VAL A 261 -7.62 10.95 12.46
CA VAL A 261 -7.91 11.20 11.05
C VAL A 261 -8.21 12.70 10.81
N LEU A 262 -8.86 13.35 11.76
CA LEU A 262 -9.36 14.74 11.63
C LEU A 262 -8.47 15.79 12.31
N TRP A 263 -7.31 15.42 12.87
CA TRP A 263 -6.50 16.39 13.63
C TRP A 263 -6.09 17.62 12.82
N ILE A 264 -5.85 17.52 11.50
CA ILE A 264 -5.55 18.69 10.64
C ILE A 264 -6.72 19.70 10.62
N LYS A 265 -7.96 19.22 10.77
CA LYS A 265 -9.13 20.10 10.87
C LYS A 265 -9.25 20.77 12.23
N GLN A 266 -8.74 20.13 13.28
CA GLN A 266 -8.95 20.52 14.67
C GLN A 266 -7.78 21.34 15.25
N ILE A 267 -6.58 21.17 14.70
CA ILE A 267 -5.34 21.71 15.25
C ILE A 267 -4.71 22.66 14.22
N SER A 268 -4.42 23.88 14.66
CA SER A 268 -3.75 24.88 13.81
C SER A 268 -2.23 24.65 13.73
N LYS A 269 -1.58 25.23 12.72
CA LYS A 269 -0.09 25.22 12.63
C LYS A 269 0.55 25.79 13.90
N THR A 270 -0.06 26.83 14.49
CA THR A 270 0.40 27.46 15.74
C THR A 270 0.33 26.52 16.94
N ASP A 271 -0.73 25.74 17.08
CA ASP A 271 -0.90 24.79 18.19
C ASP A 271 0.16 23.68 18.14
N ILE A 272 0.52 23.22 16.94
CA ILE A 272 1.54 22.20 16.73
C ILE A 272 2.92 22.74 17.15
N ILE A 273 3.21 23.99 16.80
CA ILE A 273 4.44 24.65 17.26
C ILE A 273 4.44 24.81 18.79
N ASP A 274 3.31 25.13 19.42
CA ASP A 274 3.23 25.20 20.89
C ASP A 274 3.53 23.87 21.55
N SER A 275 2.92 22.79 21.04
CA SER A 275 3.18 21.43 21.53
C SER A 275 4.65 21.05 21.35
N PHE A 276 5.24 21.35 20.20
CA PHE A 276 6.67 21.14 19.95
C PHE A 276 7.55 21.92 20.93
N ILE A 277 7.31 23.22 21.11
CA ILE A 277 8.10 24.04 22.04
C ILE A 277 7.98 23.49 23.46
N LYS A 278 6.78 23.09 23.88
CA LYS A 278 6.53 22.57 25.23
C LYS A 278 7.27 21.25 25.50
N GLU A 279 7.34 20.36 24.52
CA GLU A 279 7.91 19.02 24.71
C GLU A 279 9.42 18.96 24.44
N TYR A 280 9.90 19.69 23.44
CA TYR A 280 11.26 19.54 22.92
C TYR A 280 12.19 20.72 23.23
N ILE A 281 11.66 21.86 23.65
CA ILE A 281 12.42 23.09 23.90
C ILE A 281 12.26 23.54 25.37
N TYR A 282 13.34 24.04 25.97
CA TYR A 282 13.27 24.74 27.25
C TYR A 282 14.03 26.06 27.18
N PHE A 283 13.53 27.06 27.91
CA PHE A 283 14.12 28.39 27.93
C PHE A 283 15.33 28.44 28.86
N LYS A 284 16.47 28.87 28.34
CA LYS A 284 17.73 29.00 29.07
C LYS A 284 18.49 30.23 28.59
N LYS A 285 18.55 31.25 29.45
CA LYS A 285 19.22 32.53 29.13
C LYS A 285 20.67 32.32 28.68
N GLY A 286 21.06 33.03 27.62
CA GLY A 286 22.41 32.98 27.04
C GLY A 286 22.72 31.73 26.23
N SER A 287 21.80 30.77 26.15
CA SER A 287 21.91 29.62 25.24
C SER A 287 21.35 29.97 23.86
N LYS A 288 21.80 29.26 22.83
CA LYS A 288 21.30 29.41 21.47
C LYS A 288 21.24 28.08 20.74
N ILE A 289 20.27 27.95 19.84
CA ILE A 289 20.14 26.82 18.90
C ILE A 289 20.27 27.40 17.50
N ASN A 290 21.17 26.85 16.68
CA ASN A 290 21.25 27.28 15.27
C ASN A 290 20.08 26.71 14.46
N GLU A 291 19.80 27.31 13.30
CA GLU A 291 18.67 26.93 12.45
C GLU A 291 18.70 25.46 12.00
N LYS A 292 19.89 24.93 11.70
CA LYS A 292 20.06 23.54 11.24
C LYS A 292 19.71 22.56 12.38
N ASP A 293 20.19 22.82 13.58
CA ASP A 293 19.93 21.98 14.75
C ASP A 293 18.45 22.06 15.16
N MET A 294 17.82 23.25 15.09
CA MET A 294 16.38 23.40 15.36
C MET A 294 15.54 22.59 14.36
N LEU A 295 15.89 22.63 13.07
CA LEU A 295 15.22 21.83 12.04
C LEU A 295 15.43 20.33 12.22
N PHE A 296 16.57 19.90 12.75
CA PHE A 296 16.80 18.50 13.12
C PHE A 296 15.85 18.05 14.24
N ILE A 297 15.79 18.81 15.33
CA ILE A 297 14.93 18.53 16.48
C ILE A 297 13.45 18.52 16.06
N TRP A 298 13.04 19.44 15.20
CA TRP A 298 11.69 19.47 14.64
C TRP A 298 11.34 18.19 13.86
N LYS A 299 12.27 17.72 13.01
CA LYS A 299 12.07 16.47 12.26
C LYS A 299 11.99 15.26 13.17
N ASP A 300 12.78 15.24 14.24
CA ASP A 300 12.72 14.22 15.27
C ASP A 300 11.34 14.20 15.97
N TYR A 301 10.85 15.36 16.40
CA TYR A 301 9.50 15.51 16.99
C TYR A 301 8.38 14.97 16.08
N ILE A 302 8.39 15.34 14.80
CA ILE A 302 7.40 14.89 13.82
C ILE A 302 7.45 13.36 13.66
N LYS A 303 8.65 12.80 13.62
CA LYS A 303 8.86 11.35 13.49
C LYS A 303 8.39 10.61 14.75
N HIS A 304 8.76 11.09 15.93
CA HIS A 304 8.40 10.48 17.21
C HIS A 304 6.88 10.41 17.40
N ASN A 305 6.17 11.47 16.97
CA ASN A 305 4.71 11.54 17.05
C ASN A 305 3.98 10.90 15.86
N ASN A 306 4.69 10.28 14.91
CA ASN A 306 4.13 9.73 13.66
C ASN A 306 3.23 10.73 12.91
N MET A 307 3.59 12.01 12.95
CA MET A 307 2.84 13.09 12.31
C MET A 307 3.28 13.28 10.86
N MET A 308 2.38 13.77 10.02
CA MET A 308 2.78 14.27 8.71
C MET A 308 3.31 15.71 8.86
N SER A 309 4.35 16.05 8.09
CA SER A 309 4.79 17.45 7.96
C SER A 309 3.71 18.29 7.27
N ILE A 310 3.09 19.18 8.03
CA ILE A 310 2.13 20.19 7.55
C ILE A 310 2.80 21.44 6.97
N PHE A 311 4.07 21.68 7.31
CA PHE A 311 4.86 22.77 6.74
C PHE A 311 5.42 22.34 5.39
N GLN A 312 5.14 23.12 4.34
CA GLN A 312 5.54 22.79 2.97
C GLN A 312 7.05 22.95 2.74
N LYS A 313 7.62 23.96 3.38
CA LYS A 313 9.03 24.33 3.30
C LYS A 313 9.57 24.56 4.70
N ASN A 314 10.87 24.37 4.88
CA ASN A 314 11.55 24.72 6.14
C ASN A 314 11.36 26.20 6.51
N SER A 315 11.17 27.08 5.51
CA SER A 315 10.88 28.49 5.73
C SER A 315 9.52 28.72 6.40
N ASP A 316 8.49 27.96 6.04
CA ASP A 316 7.14 28.07 6.64
C ASP A 316 7.19 27.70 8.14
N PHE A 317 7.90 26.63 8.49
CA PHE A 317 8.17 26.28 9.89
C PHE A 317 8.93 27.40 10.62
N LYS A 318 9.98 27.94 9.98
CA LYS A 318 10.82 29.01 10.53
C LYS A 318 10.02 30.26 10.85
N ASP A 319 9.11 30.66 9.97
CA ASP A 319 8.27 31.85 10.18
C ASP A 319 7.40 31.66 11.44
N HIS A 320 6.72 30.51 11.55
CA HIS A 320 5.84 30.21 12.70
C HIS A 320 6.57 30.07 14.03
N ILE A 321 7.78 29.50 14.05
CA ILE A 321 8.55 29.36 15.30
C ILE A 321 9.23 30.68 15.69
N SER A 322 9.61 31.51 14.73
CA SER A 322 10.23 32.82 14.98
C SER A 322 9.25 33.83 15.60
N ASP A 323 7.95 33.63 15.40
CA ASP A 323 6.91 34.38 16.12
C ASP A 323 6.89 34.09 17.63
N LYS A 324 7.43 32.95 18.05
CA LYS A 324 7.42 32.50 19.46
C LYS A 324 8.79 32.53 20.13
N ILE A 325 9.86 32.41 19.36
CA ILE A 325 11.24 32.37 19.86
C ILE A 325 12.07 33.44 19.15
N LYS A 326 12.83 34.22 19.92
CA LYS A 326 13.70 35.27 19.39
C LYS A 326 14.71 34.67 18.41
N TYR A 327 14.60 35.08 17.14
CA TYR A 327 15.46 34.63 16.05
C TYR A 327 16.28 35.79 15.48
N TYR A 328 17.60 35.61 15.36
CA TYR A 328 18.51 36.59 14.76
C TYR A 328 19.76 35.89 14.17
N GLU A 329 20.19 36.29 12.97
CA GLU A 329 21.39 35.76 12.30
C GLU A 329 21.52 34.22 12.32
N GLY A 330 20.48 33.50 11.93
CA GLY A 330 20.54 32.02 11.86
C GLY A 330 20.43 31.30 13.20
N ASN A 331 20.16 32.01 14.30
CA ASN A 331 20.12 31.44 15.64
C ASN A 331 18.84 31.82 16.41
N TYR A 332 18.30 30.84 17.14
CA TYR A 332 17.25 31.00 18.13
C TYR A 332 17.88 31.23 19.50
N TYR A 333 17.54 32.34 20.17
CA TYR A 333 18.16 32.78 21.41
C TYR A 333 17.35 32.41 22.65
N ASP A 334 18.06 32.27 23.77
CA ASP A 334 17.53 31.99 25.10
C ASP A 334 16.76 30.66 25.19
N VAL A 335 17.11 29.71 24.31
CA VAL A 335 16.52 28.38 24.20
C VAL A 335 17.59 27.29 24.10
N SER A 336 17.23 26.10 24.56
CA SER A 336 18.03 24.88 24.47
C SER A 336 17.09 23.67 24.38
N SER A 337 17.64 22.49 24.08
CA SER A 337 16.88 21.24 23.99
C SER A 337 17.64 20.10 24.65
N MET A 338 16.91 19.16 25.26
CA MET A 338 17.49 17.95 25.83
C MET A 338 18.04 17.01 24.75
N PHE A 339 17.68 17.25 23.49
CA PHE A 339 18.10 16.46 22.34
C PHE A 339 19.36 16.99 21.64
N LEU A 340 19.98 18.06 22.16
CA LEU A 340 21.20 18.64 21.58
C LEU A 340 22.54 18.11 22.12
N PRO A 341 22.66 17.69 23.40
CA PRO A 341 23.94 17.21 23.92
C PRO A 341 24.57 16.11 23.05
N TYR A 342 23.82 15.06 22.70
CA TYR A 342 24.33 13.99 21.85
C TYR A 342 24.64 14.45 20.42
N VAL A 343 23.89 15.42 19.88
CA VAL A 343 24.17 16.02 18.56
C VAL A 343 25.53 16.74 18.60
N ASN A 344 25.79 17.48 19.66
CA ASN A 344 27.04 18.20 19.85
C ASN A 344 28.22 17.25 20.05
N ASP A 345 28.06 16.21 20.87
CA ASP A 345 29.07 15.18 21.10
C ASP A 345 29.42 14.45 19.80
N PHE A 346 28.41 14.07 19.01
CA PHE A 346 28.63 13.43 17.71
C PHE A 346 29.31 14.35 16.70
N ARG A 347 28.97 15.65 16.68
CA ARG A 347 29.66 16.62 15.82
C ARG A 347 31.11 16.82 16.23
N ASP A 348 31.38 16.91 17.52
CA ASP A 348 32.73 16.99 18.06
C ASP A 348 33.54 15.74 17.71
N PHE A 349 32.94 14.55 17.85
CA PHE A 349 33.52 13.28 17.41
C PHE A 349 33.89 13.31 15.92
N TRP A 350 32.93 13.70 15.08
CA TRP A 350 33.13 13.72 13.63
C TRP A 350 34.24 14.69 13.24
N CYS A 351 34.25 15.90 13.79
CA CYS A 351 35.27 16.91 13.50
C CYS A 351 36.67 16.51 14.00
N LYS A 352 36.77 15.81 15.13
CA LYS A 352 38.06 15.40 15.71
C LYS A 352 38.66 14.18 15.05
N TYR A 353 37.82 13.19 14.72
CA TYR A 353 38.31 11.85 14.39
C TYR A 353 38.08 11.43 12.93
N MET A 354 37.09 12.02 12.24
CA MET A 354 36.77 11.67 10.86
C MET A 354 37.38 12.68 9.88
N PHE A 355 37.94 12.19 8.78
CA PHE A 355 38.55 13.03 7.73
C PHE A 355 38.31 12.43 6.34
N ASN A 356 38.31 13.27 5.30
CA ASN A 356 38.17 12.79 3.93
C ASN A 356 39.40 11.98 3.53
N ASP A 357 39.18 10.76 3.05
CA ASP A 357 40.20 9.88 2.50
C ASP A 357 39.63 9.18 1.27
N ASP A 358 39.97 9.66 0.07
CA ASP A 358 39.50 9.10 -1.20
C ASP A 358 39.95 7.66 -1.44
N THR A 359 40.96 7.19 -0.69
CA THR A 359 41.42 5.81 -0.80
C THR A 359 40.57 4.88 0.07
N GLU A 360 39.91 5.38 1.10
CA GLU A 360 39.13 4.58 2.05
C GLU A 360 37.83 4.08 1.41
N TYR A 361 37.50 2.80 1.62
CA TYR A 361 36.37 2.17 0.93
C TYR A 361 35.03 2.47 1.60
N GLU A 362 34.87 2.07 2.86
CA GLU A 362 33.58 2.21 3.54
C GLU A 362 33.72 2.02 5.05
N PHE A 363 32.88 2.75 5.79
CA PHE A 363 32.52 2.45 7.17
C PHE A 363 31.04 2.06 7.28
N GLU A 364 30.77 0.99 8.01
CA GLU A 364 29.42 0.62 8.44
C GLU A 364 28.97 1.51 9.60
N ILE A 365 27.65 1.74 9.73
CA ILE A 365 27.12 2.58 10.82
C ILE A 365 27.43 1.98 12.19
N SER A 366 27.36 0.66 12.32
CA SER A 366 27.72 -0.09 13.53
C SER A 366 29.18 0.12 13.95
N GLU A 367 30.11 0.22 12.99
CA GLU A 367 31.53 0.51 13.26
C GLU A 367 31.70 1.94 13.78
N ILE A 368 31.01 2.91 13.17
CA ILE A 368 31.05 4.31 13.62
C ILE A 368 30.45 4.45 15.02
N LEU A 369 29.34 3.77 15.29
CA LEU A 369 28.74 3.72 16.62
C LEU A 369 29.74 3.18 17.64
N GLN A 370 30.44 2.09 17.33
CA GLN A 370 31.45 1.53 18.22
C GLN A 370 32.58 2.54 18.51
N LEU A 371 33.09 3.22 17.47
CA LEU A 371 34.13 4.25 17.63
C LEU A 371 33.65 5.44 18.47
N PHE A 372 32.40 5.84 18.29
CA PHE A 372 31.78 6.92 19.05
C PHE A 372 31.64 6.56 20.53
N ILE A 373 31.09 5.38 20.84
CA ILE A 373 30.93 4.89 22.22
C ILE A 373 32.28 4.79 22.92
N GLU A 374 33.31 4.29 22.25
CA GLU A 374 34.65 4.17 22.83
C GLU A 374 35.29 5.54 23.14
N ALA A 375 35.08 6.54 22.29
CA ALA A 375 35.65 7.87 22.44
C ALA A 375 34.91 8.72 23.49
N TYR A 376 33.57 8.70 23.50
CA TYR A 376 32.74 9.59 24.33
C TYR A 376 32.13 8.90 25.56
N LYS A 377 32.25 7.56 25.67
CA LYS A 377 31.67 6.74 26.74
C LYS A 377 30.16 6.90 26.91
N ASP A 378 29.49 7.39 25.87
CA ASP A 378 28.03 7.50 25.83
C ASP A 378 27.43 6.12 25.52
N LYS A 379 26.42 5.72 26.29
CA LYS A 379 25.71 4.44 26.14
C LYS A 379 24.26 4.62 25.70
N PHE A 380 23.78 5.86 25.58
CA PHE A 380 22.39 6.17 25.28
C PHE A 380 22.15 6.35 23.78
N VAL A 381 23.20 6.51 22.98
CA VAL A 381 23.12 6.61 21.52
C VAL A 381 23.10 5.21 20.90
N ASP A 382 22.10 4.96 20.04
CA ASP A 382 21.98 3.72 19.28
C ASP A 382 22.37 3.89 17.79
N GLU A 383 22.37 2.78 17.06
CA GLU A 383 22.77 2.76 15.64
C GLU A 383 21.84 3.62 14.76
N GLN A 384 20.54 3.67 15.10
CA GLN A 384 19.54 4.43 14.37
C GLN A 384 19.77 5.94 14.53
N MET A 385 20.14 6.38 15.74
CA MET A 385 20.52 7.77 16.00
C MET A 385 21.78 8.17 15.22
N ILE A 386 22.82 7.33 15.20
CA ILE A 386 24.05 7.62 14.42
C ILE A 386 23.72 7.72 12.93
N HIS A 387 22.92 6.78 12.40
CA HIS A 387 22.44 6.80 11.03
C HIS A 387 21.75 8.14 10.70
N GLU A 388 20.84 8.60 11.55
CA GLU A 388 20.10 9.85 11.34
C GLU A 388 20.98 11.09 11.40
N LEU A 389 21.94 11.13 12.32
CA LEU A 389 22.91 12.22 12.44
C LEU A 389 23.77 12.32 11.18
N ILE A 390 24.29 11.19 10.69
CA ILE A 390 25.10 11.17 9.46
C ILE A 390 24.26 11.60 8.26
N GLN A 391 23.07 11.02 8.09
CA GLN A 391 22.20 11.34 6.98
C GLN A 391 21.81 12.82 6.95
N TYR A 392 21.62 13.44 8.12
CA TYR A 392 21.21 14.83 8.22
C TYR A 392 22.38 15.82 8.12
N TYR A 393 23.48 15.58 8.83
CA TYR A 393 24.60 16.53 8.91
C TYR A 393 25.65 16.32 7.81
N TYR A 394 25.85 15.09 7.34
CA TYR A 394 26.89 14.68 6.40
C TYR A 394 26.35 13.86 5.21
N PRO A 395 25.31 14.33 4.49
CA PRO A 395 24.62 13.55 3.47
C PRO A 395 25.51 13.15 2.28
N ASN A 396 26.52 13.95 1.94
CA ASN A 396 27.40 13.70 0.79
C ASN A 396 28.33 12.51 1.00
N ASN A 397 28.63 12.18 2.26
CA ASN A 397 29.52 11.07 2.62
C ASN A 397 28.74 9.77 2.85
N TYR A 398 27.41 9.78 2.72
CA TYR A 398 26.54 8.66 3.05
C TYR A 398 25.93 8.03 1.79
N ILE A 399 26.39 6.82 1.45
CA ILE A 399 26.00 6.10 0.23
C ILE A 399 25.64 4.65 0.59
N ASN A 400 24.48 4.17 0.15
CA ASN A 400 24.03 2.77 0.33
C ASN A 400 24.12 2.24 1.77
N ASN A 401 23.73 3.04 2.75
CA ASN A 401 23.81 2.73 4.17
C ASN A 401 25.22 2.61 4.76
N LYS A 402 26.22 3.21 4.09
CA LYS A 402 27.60 3.23 4.53
C LYS A 402 28.20 4.62 4.35
N VAL A 403 29.27 4.89 5.09
CA VAL A 403 30.04 6.12 4.93
C VAL A 403 31.23 5.84 4.01
N ASP A 404 31.24 6.49 2.86
CA ASP A 404 32.25 6.30 1.81
C ASP A 404 33.29 7.42 1.86
N LYS A 405 34.54 7.10 1.50
CA LYS A 405 35.68 8.03 1.43
C LYS A 405 35.98 8.84 2.68
N ILE A 406 35.70 8.26 3.84
CA ILE A 406 36.01 8.86 5.14
C ILE A 406 36.93 7.92 5.91
N GLY A 407 38.13 8.40 6.24
CA GLY A 407 39.06 7.76 7.16
C GLY A 407 38.76 8.14 8.61
N CYS A 408 39.20 7.28 9.55
CA CYS A 408 39.11 7.55 10.97
C CYS A 408 40.48 7.46 11.64
N THR A 409 40.83 8.45 12.45
CA THR A 409 42.11 8.46 13.20
C THR A 409 42.12 7.45 14.35
N LEU A 410 40.96 7.06 14.87
CA LEU A 410 40.82 6.06 15.93
C LEU A 410 40.98 4.63 15.42
N TRP A 411 40.75 4.39 14.13
CA TRP A 411 40.87 3.07 13.53
C TRP A 411 41.25 3.15 12.05
N ASN A 412 42.48 2.74 11.76
CA ASN A 412 42.99 2.60 10.39
C ASN A 412 42.90 1.13 9.95
N LYS A 413 41.83 0.80 9.21
CA LYS A 413 41.51 -0.56 8.76
C LYS A 413 42.60 -1.14 7.87
N LYS A 414 43.12 -0.35 6.92
CA LYS A 414 44.14 -0.78 5.96
C LYS A 414 45.45 -1.18 6.64
N LYS A 415 45.94 -0.33 7.54
CA LYS A 415 47.15 -0.59 8.31
C LYS A 415 47.01 -1.82 9.20
N GLU A 416 45.83 -2.05 9.77
CA GLU A 416 45.56 -3.26 10.56
C GLU A 416 45.66 -4.52 9.69
N ILE A 417 45.06 -4.49 8.49
CA ILE A 417 45.15 -5.60 7.53
C ILE A 417 46.61 -5.80 7.05
N ASP A 418 47.35 -4.74 6.75
CA ASP A 418 48.76 -4.84 6.32
C ASP A 418 49.64 -5.50 7.38
N VAL A 419 49.44 -5.14 8.66
CA VAL A 419 50.18 -5.73 9.77
C VAL A 419 49.83 -7.21 9.93
N PHE A 420 48.55 -7.57 9.77
CA PHE A 420 48.10 -8.96 9.80
C PHE A 420 48.71 -9.78 8.65
N LEU A 421 48.62 -9.28 7.41
CA LEU A 421 49.09 -9.99 6.21
C LEU A 421 50.59 -10.27 6.22
N LYS A 422 51.40 -9.44 6.89
CA LYS A 422 52.85 -9.68 7.07
C LYS A 422 53.17 -10.97 7.83
N ASN A 423 52.26 -11.45 8.67
CA ASN A 423 52.47 -12.58 9.57
C ASN A 423 51.78 -13.87 9.10
N VAL A 424 51.13 -13.85 7.93
CA VAL A 424 50.30 -14.96 7.44
C VAL A 424 50.92 -15.60 6.20
N THR A 425 51.01 -16.93 6.20
CA THR A 425 51.43 -17.69 5.03
C THR A 425 50.31 -17.72 3.98
N ILE A 426 50.67 -17.69 2.69
CA ILE A 426 49.69 -17.61 1.60
C ILE A 426 48.86 -18.91 1.57
N VAL A 427 47.56 -18.78 1.89
CA VAL A 427 46.50 -19.79 1.75
C VAL A 427 45.37 -19.17 0.89
N GLY A 428 44.28 -19.89 0.62
CA GLY A 428 43.10 -19.31 -0.05
C GLY A 428 42.59 -18.06 0.68
N VAL A 429 42.13 -17.05 -0.07
CA VAL A 429 41.73 -15.74 0.48
C VAL A 429 40.64 -15.83 1.56
N ASN A 430 39.73 -16.79 1.43
CA ASN A 430 38.72 -17.08 2.45
C ASN A 430 39.33 -17.63 3.75
N ASP A 431 40.38 -18.43 3.65
CA ASP A 431 41.08 -19.00 4.80
C ASP A 431 41.90 -17.92 5.51
N ILE A 432 42.52 -17.01 4.75
CA ILE A 432 43.20 -15.82 5.29
C ILE A 432 42.22 -14.94 6.08
N TYR A 433 41.02 -14.68 5.54
CA TYR A 433 40.00 -13.92 6.28
C TYR A 433 39.49 -14.66 7.52
N HIS A 434 39.40 -15.99 7.48
CA HIS A 434 39.05 -16.79 8.66
C HIS A 434 40.13 -16.70 9.74
N LEU A 435 41.41 -16.72 9.36
CA LEU A 435 42.53 -16.49 10.28
C LEU A 435 42.49 -15.08 10.88
N TYR A 436 42.19 -14.06 10.06
CA TYR A 436 41.99 -12.68 10.54
C TYR A 436 40.87 -12.62 11.58
N CYS A 437 39.71 -13.21 11.29
CA CYS A 437 38.60 -13.29 12.25
C CYS A 437 39.00 -13.99 13.56
N ASN A 438 39.90 -14.97 13.50
CA ASN A 438 40.36 -15.70 14.69
C ASN A 438 41.33 -14.88 15.54
N GLU A 439 42.24 -14.13 14.93
CA GLU A 439 43.19 -13.25 15.63
C GLU A 439 42.47 -12.06 16.30
N PHE A 440 41.42 -11.54 15.64
CA PHE A 440 40.65 -10.38 16.10
C PHE A 440 39.33 -10.76 16.81
N LYS A 441 39.19 -11.98 17.37
CA LYS A 441 37.94 -12.47 17.99
C LYS A 441 37.28 -11.52 18.98
N ASN A 442 38.08 -10.82 19.80
CA ASN A 442 37.61 -9.92 20.86
C ASN A 442 37.96 -8.44 20.56
N LYS A 443 38.28 -8.12 19.30
CA LYS A 443 38.63 -6.79 18.85
C LYS A 443 37.68 -6.37 17.72
N LYS A 444 37.75 -5.09 17.35
CA LYS A 444 37.17 -4.61 16.09
C LYS A 444 37.75 -5.42 14.95
N LYS A 445 36.91 -5.69 13.95
CA LYS A 445 37.30 -6.42 12.75
C LYS A 445 36.58 -5.82 11.56
N VAL A 446 37.25 -5.79 10.42
CA VAL A 446 36.65 -5.33 9.17
C VAL A 446 35.65 -6.36 8.63
N SER A 447 34.69 -5.91 7.83
CA SER A 447 33.77 -6.80 7.12
C SER A 447 34.51 -7.66 6.08
N LYS A 448 33.94 -8.82 5.74
CA LYS A 448 34.52 -9.70 4.71
C LYS A 448 34.65 -8.99 3.37
N ASN A 449 33.62 -8.22 3.00
CA ASN A 449 33.61 -7.48 1.74
C ASN A 449 34.76 -6.47 1.70
N TYR A 450 34.90 -5.67 2.77
CA TYR A 450 35.98 -4.70 2.90
C TYR A 450 37.36 -5.39 2.81
N PHE A 451 37.56 -6.48 3.56
CA PHE A 451 38.82 -7.22 3.56
C PHE A 451 39.20 -7.71 2.16
N LEU A 452 38.24 -8.28 1.43
CA LEU A 452 38.47 -8.79 0.08
C LEU A 452 38.75 -7.69 -0.94
N LEU A 453 38.04 -6.55 -0.85
CA LEU A 453 38.28 -5.40 -1.71
C LEU A 453 39.69 -4.84 -1.53
N TYR A 454 40.12 -4.66 -0.27
CA TYR A 454 41.47 -4.20 0.02
C TYR A 454 42.52 -5.23 -0.39
N TYR A 455 42.34 -6.51 -0.05
CA TYR A 455 43.27 -7.57 -0.43
C TYR A 455 43.43 -7.70 -1.95
N SER A 456 42.37 -7.50 -2.73
CA SER A 456 42.43 -7.53 -4.20
C SER A 456 43.10 -6.29 -4.81
N SER A 457 43.31 -5.24 -4.01
CA SER A 457 43.97 -4.00 -4.43
C SER A 457 45.47 -3.93 -4.06
N LEU A 458 45.92 -4.83 -3.18
CA LEU A 458 47.32 -5.08 -2.85
C LEU A 458 48.00 -5.89 -3.97
#